data_AF-A0A5M3M605-F1
#
_entry.id   AF-A0A5M3M605-F1
#
_cell.length_a   1.000
_cell.length_b   1.000
_cell.length_c   1.000
_cell.angle_alpha   90.00
_cell.angle_beta   90.00
_cell.angle_gamma   90.00
#
_symmetry.space_group_name_H-M   'P 1'
#
loop_
_entity.id
_entity.type
_entity.pdbx_description
1 polymer ?
#
loop_
_entity_poly.entity_id
_entity_poly.type
_entity_poly.pdbx_seq_one_letter_code
_entity_poly.pdbx_strand_id
1 'polypeptide(L)'
;MNQYNGLVNGPLYGRNPNISRFIVRSSDVISDLRINVHDEESDKVVWYKERFLNDTEIVEHVVHNHTSKICWTIHRPKRGWYIRLRAPSFPPGFFIALAPVPRSSPDYIDAALAFACRVNVRLPPAPPFSPASPSSPSSSMRPRPTSADSTLSGDTVVHSYPPTPPAAAAAPIIVTPPSPEAVAAKLDDSPPVTRKRRPKPKPVPTTVSRFVLAPHAPYAYQTAPRMPGGISLAAAVPEQKSSFFSRALSMFSGGSGSSTHASSSFALRIAGDPLPSPMSSASPPAGCSSSKFPEGPSSSSQLPTILTTPPAPPPPPPPLLTFHDQTPVWTVRSVTGLLEINRAEERVLGVDTSFWIAAALTYLEFLEDRDSYLAALSD
;
A
#
# COMPACT_ATOMS: atom_id res chain seq x y z
N MET A 1 27.44 19.56 18.70
CA MET A 1 28.10 18.24 18.78
C MET A 1 27.43 17.48 19.93
N ASN A 2 26.21 16.98 19.70
CA ASN A 2 25.41 16.33 20.72
C ASN A 2 25.51 14.81 20.57
N GLN A 3 26.26 14.19 21.47
CA GLN A 3 26.29 12.74 21.67
C GLN A 3 25.05 12.32 22.45
N TYR A 4 23.98 11.97 21.74
CA TYR A 4 22.86 11.19 22.27
C TYR A 4 22.64 10.03 21.31
N ASN A 5 23.40 8.94 21.49
CA ASN A 5 23.16 7.66 20.81
C ASN A 5 23.75 6.55 21.66
N GLY A 6 22.99 6.14 22.68
CA GLY A 6 23.30 4.98 23.50
C GLY A 6 22.11 4.71 24.39
N LEU A 7 21.59 3.48 24.34
CA LEU A 7 20.36 2.99 25.00
C LEU A 7 19.12 3.37 24.17
N VAL A 8 18.45 2.46 23.45
CA VAL A 8 17.77 1.26 23.97
C VAL A 8 17.70 0.18 22.86
N ASN A 9 18.63 -0.78 22.88
CA ASN A 9 18.39 -2.08 22.24
C ASN A 9 17.60 -2.94 23.23
N GLY A 10 16.32 -2.60 23.40
CA GLY A 10 15.37 -3.48 24.08
C GLY A 10 15.26 -4.78 23.28
N PRO A 11 15.08 -5.93 23.93
CA PRO A 11 14.97 -7.19 23.21
C PRO A 11 13.78 -7.12 22.24
N LEU A 12 14.03 -7.48 20.97
CA LEU A 12 13.08 -7.49 19.84
C LEU A 12 11.96 -8.54 20.01
N TYR A 13 11.37 -8.66 21.20
CA TYR A 13 10.23 -9.52 21.45
C TYR A 13 9.01 -8.96 20.75
N GLY A 14 8.61 -9.62 19.66
CA GLY A 14 7.31 -9.41 19.02
C GLY A 14 7.32 -8.70 17.67
N ARG A 15 8.46 -8.65 16.96
CA ARG A 15 8.41 -8.20 15.55
C ARG A 15 7.63 -9.23 14.73
N ASN A 16 6.52 -8.81 14.15
CA ASN A 16 5.74 -9.65 13.26
C ASN A 16 6.54 -9.85 11.96
N PRO A 17 7.01 -11.08 11.64
CA PRO A 17 7.82 -11.33 10.45
C PRO A 17 7.05 -11.09 9.15
N ASN A 18 5.73 -10.92 9.22
CA ASN A 18 4.89 -10.59 8.08
C ASN A 18 4.80 -9.08 7.81
N ILE A 19 5.50 -8.23 8.57
CA ILE A 19 5.52 -6.78 8.36
C ILE A 19 6.92 -6.37 7.99
N SER A 20 7.07 -5.71 6.84
CA SER A 20 8.29 -4.96 6.53
C SER A 20 8.11 -3.49 6.81
N ARG A 21 9.20 -2.88 7.29
CA ARG A 21 9.21 -1.52 7.79
C ARG A 21 10.29 -0.72 7.07
N PHE A 22 9.92 0.47 6.65
CA PHE A 22 10.80 1.39 5.97
C PHE A 22 10.74 2.75 6.63
N ILE A 23 11.88 3.41 6.76
CA ILE A 23 11.96 4.76 7.30
C ILE A 23 12.00 5.71 6.10
N VAL A 24 11.02 6.59 6.00
CA VAL A 24 10.94 7.64 4.98
C VAL A 24 11.51 8.91 5.57
N ARG A 25 12.51 9.53 4.91
CA ARG A 25 13.15 10.77 5.34
C ARG A 25 13.40 11.69 4.14
N SER A 26 12.98 12.95 4.23
CA SER A 26 13.48 14.00 3.34
C SER A 26 14.95 14.28 3.64
N SER A 27 15.73 14.55 2.59
CA SER A 27 17.10 15.04 2.73
C SER A 27 17.10 16.47 3.27
N ASP A 28 18.03 16.75 4.18
CA ASP A 28 18.36 18.08 4.71
C ASP A 28 19.10 18.97 3.70
N VAL A 29 19.60 18.38 2.62
CA VAL A 29 20.31 19.10 1.56
C VAL A 29 19.28 19.85 0.71
N ILE A 30 19.20 21.16 0.95
CA ILE A 30 18.24 22.10 0.33
C ILE A 30 18.24 22.02 -1.21
N SER A 31 19.35 21.62 -1.84
CA SER A 31 19.46 21.56 -3.31
C SER A 31 18.66 20.45 -3.97
N ASP A 32 18.37 19.34 -3.27
CA ASP A 32 17.97 18.11 -3.96
C ASP A 32 16.50 17.74 -3.78
N LEU A 33 15.79 18.31 -2.80
CA LEU A 33 14.38 17.97 -2.46
C LEU A 33 14.09 16.46 -2.47
N ARG A 34 15.11 15.67 -2.12
CA ARG A 34 15.12 14.22 -2.27
C ARG A 34 14.46 13.56 -1.08
N ILE A 35 13.67 12.52 -1.32
CA ILE A 35 13.10 11.67 -0.25
C ILE A 35 13.79 10.31 -0.29
N ASN A 36 14.43 9.91 0.80
CA ASN A 36 15.08 8.62 0.96
C ASN A 36 14.16 7.65 1.70
N VAL A 37 14.19 6.38 1.26
CA VAL A 37 13.47 5.27 1.88
C VAL A 37 14.51 4.26 2.35
N HIS A 38 14.68 4.18 3.66
CA HIS A 38 15.63 3.29 4.32
C HIS A 38 14.93 2.01 4.74
N ASP A 39 15.62 0.89 4.66
CA ASP A 39 15.20 -0.33 5.35
C ASP A 39 15.46 -0.18 6.85
N GLU A 40 14.45 -0.46 7.69
CA GLU A 40 14.54 -0.23 9.15
C GLU A 40 15.65 -1.05 9.81
N GLU A 41 15.95 -2.25 9.28
CA GLU A 41 16.96 -3.14 9.86
C GLU A 41 18.39 -2.71 9.55
N SER A 42 18.63 -2.27 8.32
CA SER A 42 19.98 -2.01 7.83
C SER A 42 20.35 -0.53 7.80
N ASP A 43 19.38 0.38 7.99
CA ASP A 43 19.48 1.84 7.78
C ASP A 43 20.01 2.22 6.38
N LYS A 44 20.06 1.26 5.45
CA LYS A 44 20.51 1.48 4.08
C LYS A 44 19.37 2.06 3.27
N VAL A 45 19.68 3.08 2.48
CA VAL A 45 18.77 3.62 1.48
C VAL A 45 18.51 2.54 0.43
N VAL A 46 17.26 2.08 0.34
CA VAL A 46 16.82 1.08 -0.65
C VAL A 46 16.26 1.79 -1.88
N TRP A 47 15.45 2.82 -1.67
CA TRP A 47 14.92 3.67 -2.73
C TRP A 47 15.11 5.14 -2.40
N TYR A 48 15.12 5.97 -3.42
CA TYR A 48 14.99 7.41 -3.26
C TYR A 48 14.07 8.00 -4.32
N LYS A 49 13.43 9.11 -3.98
CA LYS A 49 12.57 9.91 -4.85
C LYS A 49 13.27 11.22 -5.19
N GLU A 50 13.38 11.52 -6.46
CA GLU A 50 13.92 12.78 -7.00
C GLU A 50 12.88 13.45 -7.90
N ARG A 51 12.88 14.79 -7.93
CA ARG A 51 11.88 15.59 -8.65
C ARG A 51 12.52 16.32 -9.82
N PHE A 52 11.87 16.26 -10.97
CA PHE A 52 12.20 16.98 -12.19
C PHE A 52 11.03 17.85 -12.63
N LEU A 53 11.36 19.05 -13.12
CA LEU A 53 10.37 19.98 -13.66
C LEU A 53 10.47 20.00 -15.18
N ASN A 54 9.49 19.42 -15.86
CA ASN A 54 9.35 19.55 -17.31
C ASN A 54 8.52 20.80 -17.64
N ASP A 55 8.35 21.14 -18.92
CA ASP A 55 7.59 22.33 -19.32
C ASP A 55 6.11 22.28 -18.91
N THR A 56 5.49 21.10 -19.01
CA THR A 56 4.05 20.89 -18.79
C THR A 56 3.72 20.20 -17.48
N GLU A 57 4.62 19.37 -16.97
CA GLU A 57 4.39 18.50 -15.81
C GLU A 57 5.60 18.42 -14.87
N ILE A 58 5.31 18.07 -13.63
CA ILE A 58 6.29 17.67 -12.63
C ILE A 58 6.41 16.15 -12.75
N VAL A 59 7.65 15.67 -12.94
CA VAL A 59 7.96 14.24 -13.06
C VAL A 59 8.88 13.86 -11.93
N GLU A 60 8.51 12.84 -11.18
CA GLU A 60 9.33 12.35 -10.08
C GLU A 60 9.74 10.92 -10.34
N HIS A 61 10.99 10.59 -10.06
CA HIS A 61 11.50 9.23 -10.23
C HIS A 61 11.68 8.58 -8.87
N VAL A 62 11.10 7.39 -8.71
CA VAL A 62 11.41 6.49 -7.60
C VAL A 62 12.48 5.52 -8.10
N VAL A 63 13.71 5.73 -7.63
CA VAL A 63 14.90 5.02 -8.08
C VAL A 63 15.33 4.00 -7.04
N HIS A 64 15.60 2.77 -7.46
CA HIS A 64 16.23 1.78 -6.61
C HIS A 64 17.71 2.11 -6.45
N ASN A 65 18.14 2.34 -5.22
CA ASN A 65 19.44 2.93 -4.89
C ASN A 65 20.61 2.06 -5.38
N HIS A 66 20.56 0.75 -5.11
CA HIS A 66 21.67 -0.15 -5.43
C HIS A 66 21.89 -0.33 -6.94
N THR A 67 20.81 -0.34 -7.73
CA THR A 67 20.91 -0.57 -9.18
C THR A 67 20.86 0.71 -10.00
N SER A 68 20.61 1.87 -9.36
CA SER A 68 20.34 3.15 -10.02
C SER A 68 19.29 3.05 -11.13
N LYS A 69 18.31 2.15 -10.97
CA LYS A 69 17.26 1.92 -11.96
C LYS A 69 15.99 2.62 -11.49
N ILE A 70 15.37 3.38 -12.38
CA ILE A 70 14.03 3.92 -12.16
C ILE A 70 13.07 2.74 -12.04
N CYS A 71 12.37 2.64 -10.92
CA CYS A 71 11.31 1.65 -10.73
C CYS A 71 9.97 2.20 -11.19
N TRP A 72 9.68 3.45 -10.80
CA TRP A 72 8.43 4.14 -11.06
C TRP A 72 8.67 5.61 -11.36
N THR A 73 7.81 6.19 -12.19
CA THR A 73 7.70 7.63 -12.38
C THR A 73 6.32 8.13 -11.96
N ILE A 74 6.28 9.29 -11.32
CA ILE A 74 5.07 9.95 -10.83
C ILE A 74 4.89 11.22 -11.65
N HIS A 75 3.77 11.34 -12.35
CA HIS A 75 3.47 12.48 -13.22
C HIS A 75 2.32 13.31 -12.64
N ARG A 76 2.55 14.61 -12.50
CA ARG A 76 1.57 15.60 -12.01
C ARG A 76 1.60 16.85 -12.88
N PRO A 77 0.47 17.49 -13.21
CA PRO A 77 0.50 18.70 -14.01
C PRO A 77 1.01 19.89 -13.19
N LYS A 78 1.59 20.89 -13.86
CA LYS A 78 1.82 22.21 -13.23
C LYS A 78 0.53 22.96 -12.93
N ARG A 79 -0.54 22.69 -13.70
CA ARG A 79 -1.85 23.34 -13.59
C ARG A 79 -2.98 22.32 -13.79
N GLY A 80 -4.00 22.38 -12.93
CA GLY A 80 -5.10 21.41 -12.93
C GLY A 80 -4.78 20.19 -12.07
N TRP A 81 -5.43 19.06 -12.37
CA TRP A 81 -5.39 17.89 -11.49
C TRP A 81 -5.28 16.58 -12.27
N TYR A 82 -4.19 15.86 -12.04
CA TYR A 82 -4.09 14.41 -12.21
C TYR A 82 -2.87 13.90 -11.46
N ILE A 83 -2.90 12.62 -11.08
CA ILE A 83 -1.72 11.91 -10.58
C ILE A 83 -1.66 10.58 -11.33
N ARG A 84 -0.50 10.29 -11.95
CA ARG A 84 -0.29 9.06 -12.73
C ARG A 84 1.01 8.38 -12.34
N LEU A 85 0.95 7.09 -12.04
CA LEU A 85 2.11 6.23 -11.86
C LEU A 85 2.42 5.49 -13.16
N ARG A 86 3.70 5.46 -13.56
CA ARG A 86 4.20 4.67 -14.69
C ARG A 86 5.39 3.83 -14.26
N ALA A 87 5.55 2.67 -14.89
CA ALA A 87 6.75 1.85 -14.77
C ALA A 87 7.48 1.81 -16.13
N PRO A 88 8.81 1.70 -16.16
CA PRO A 88 9.55 1.54 -17.42
C PRO A 88 9.17 0.27 -18.21
N SER A 89 8.59 -0.72 -17.53
CA SER A 89 8.10 -1.96 -18.14
C SER A 89 6.70 -1.83 -18.76
N PHE A 90 5.99 -0.72 -18.54
CA PHE A 90 4.68 -0.49 -19.14
C PHE A 90 4.82 -0.12 -20.62
N PRO A 91 3.89 -0.58 -21.49
CA PRO A 91 3.84 -0.08 -22.85
C PRO A 91 3.63 1.44 -22.85
N PRO A 92 4.09 2.15 -23.90
CA PRO A 92 3.88 3.59 -24.02
C PRO A 92 2.40 3.97 -23.87
N GLY A 93 2.13 5.00 -23.06
CA GLY A 93 0.78 5.50 -22.80
C GLY A 93 0.02 4.79 -21.68
N PHE A 94 0.52 3.68 -21.14
CA PHE A 94 -0.10 3.02 -19.99
C PHE A 94 0.33 3.66 -18.66
N PHE A 95 -0.62 3.79 -17.75
CA PHE A 95 -0.39 4.34 -16.41
C PHE A 95 -1.46 3.85 -15.43
N ILE A 96 -1.17 4.00 -14.14
CA ILE A 96 -2.15 3.82 -13.06
C ILE A 96 -2.55 5.21 -12.57
N ALA A 97 -3.84 5.53 -12.70
CA ALA A 97 -4.38 6.82 -12.26
C ALA A 97 -4.74 6.78 -10.77
N LEU A 98 -4.32 7.80 -10.02
CA LEU A 98 -4.83 8.07 -8.68
C LEU A 98 -5.87 9.19 -8.81
N ALA A 99 -7.10 8.91 -8.38
CA ALA A 99 -8.21 9.84 -8.46
C ALA A 99 -8.88 10.01 -7.08
N PRO A 100 -9.41 11.20 -6.76
CA PRO A 100 -10.18 11.39 -5.54
C PRO A 100 -11.34 10.40 -5.45
N VAL A 101 -11.59 9.89 -4.24
CA VAL A 101 -12.76 9.03 -4.00
C VAL A 101 -14.03 9.89 -4.13
N PRO A 102 -15.04 9.48 -4.93
CA PRO A 102 -16.30 10.22 -5.02
C PRO A 102 -17.03 10.29 -3.67
N ARG A 103 -17.69 11.42 -3.37
CA ARG A 103 -18.50 11.63 -2.14
C ARG A 103 -19.65 10.63 -1.97
N SER A 104 -20.11 10.02 -3.06
CA SER A 104 -21.15 8.99 -3.06
C SER A 104 -20.61 7.59 -2.72
N SER A 105 -19.29 7.41 -2.67
CA SER A 105 -18.66 6.12 -2.37
C SER A 105 -18.80 5.82 -0.87
N PRO A 106 -19.07 4.55 -0.48
CA PRO A 106 -19.03 4.16 0.94
C PRO A 106 -17.64 4.34 1.56
N ASP A 107 -16.59 4.27 0.74
CA ASP A 107 -15.19 4.48 1.15
C ASP A 107 -14.78 5.97 1.12
N TYR A 108 -15.72 6.91 0.97
CA TYR A 108 -15.38 8.33 0.94
C TYR A 108 -14.85 8.79 2.29
N ILE A 109 -13.62 9.29 2.27
CA ILE A 109 -12.99 10.04 3.35
C ILE A 109 -12.39 11.29 2.71
N ASP A 110 -12.40 12.41 3.41
CA ASP A 110 -11.77 13.62 2.90
C ASP A 110 -10.28 13.38 2.65
N ALA A 111 -9.75 13.91 1.55
CA ALA A 111 -8.41 13.61 1.04
C ALA A 111 -8.16 12.13 0.67
N ALA A 112 -9.18 11.27 0.52
CA ALA A 112 -8.95 9.91 0.03
C ALA A 112 -8.68 9.89 -1.48
N LEU A 113 -7.65 9.13 -1.88
CA LEU A 113 -7.39 8.78 -3.28
C LEU A 113 -7.65 7.30 -3.51
N ALA A 114 -8.14 6.96 -4.69
CA ALA A 114 -8.29 5.58 -5.13
C ALA A 114 -7.56 5.34 -6.45
N PHE A 115 -7.10 4.11 -6.63
CA PHE A 115 -6.54 3.62 -7.87
C PHE A 115 -6.92 2.16 -8.07
N ALA A 116 -6.69 1.63 -9.27
CA ALA A 116 -6.89 0.22 -9.57
C ALA A 116 -5.67 -0.33 -10.29
N CYS A 117 -5.26 -1.54 -9.93
CA CYS A 117 -4.18 -2.24 -10.61
C CYS A 117 -4.46 -3.74 -10.71
N ARG A 118 -3.78 -4.41 -11.64
CA ARG A 118 -3.88 -5.87 -11.79
C ARG A 118 -3.07 -6.54 -10.69
N VAL A 119 -3.68 -7.50 -10.03
CA VAL A 119 -3.11 -8.33 -8.97
C VAL A 119 -3.39 -9.81 -9.27
N ASN A 120 -2.64 -10.70 -8.63
CA ASN A 120 -2.90 -12.13 -8.71
C ASN A 120 -4.26 -12.46 -8.05
N VAL A 121 -5.02 -13.35 -8.68
CA VAL A 121 -6.29 -13.82 -8.11
C VAL A 121 -5.99 -14.65 -6.87
N ARG A 122 -6.59 -14.27 -5.73
CA ARG A 122 -6.71 -15.15 -4.57
C ARG A 122 -7.59 -16.33 -4.95
N LEU A 123 -6.99 -17.43 -5.38
CA LEU A 123 -7.69 -18.70 -5.36
C LEU A 123 -7.94 -19.01 -3.87
N PRO A 124 -9.21 -19.17 -3.45
CA PRO A 124 -9.48 -19.75 -2.15
C PRO A 124 -8.66 -21.05 -2.04
N PRO A 125 -8.07 -21.37 -0.88
CA PRO A 125 -7.49 -22.69 -0.70
C PRO A 125 -8.55 -23.68 -1.13
N ALA A 126 -8.23 -24.49 -2.16
CA ALA A 126 -9.18 -25.48 -2.65
C ALA A 126 -9.69 -26.23 -1.42
N PRO A 127 -11.02 -26.39 -1.26
CA PRO A 127 -11.54 -27.15 -0.13
C PRO A 127 -10.76 -28.47 -0.11
N PRO A 128 -10.28 -28.92 1.07
CA PRO A 128 -9.51 -30.14 1.14
C PRO A 128 -10.32 -31.20 0.42
N PHE A 129 -9.83 -31.66 -0.73
CA PHE A 129 -10.46 -32.76 -1.44
C PHE A 129 -10.50 -33.87 -0.41
N SER A 130 -11.70 -34.16 0.12
CA SER A 130 -11.90 -35.30 0.99
C SER A 130 -11.25 -36.46 0.25
N PRO A 131 -10.17 -37.06 0.79
CA PRO A 131 -9.55 -38.18 0.12
C PRO A 131 -10.66 -39.22 0.01
N ALA A 132 -11.12 -39.48 -1.22
CA ALA A 132 -12.03 -40.57 -1.48
C ALA A 132 -11.36 -41.80 -0.87
N SER A 133 -12.02 -42.36 0.15
CA SER A 133 -11.52 -43.44 0.98
C SER A 133 -10.85 -44.50 0.10
N PRO A 134 -9.51 -44.67 0.17
CA PRO A 134 -8.91 -45.83 -0.46
C PRO A 134 -9.36 -47.03 0.37
N SER A 135 -10.28 -47.81 -0.19
CA SER A 135 -10.55 -49.17 0.27
C SER A 135 -9.22 -49.91 0.39
N SER A 136 -8.98 -50.44 1.58
CA SER A 136 -7.77 -51.12 2.04
C SER A 136 -7.32 -52.23 1.07
N PRO A 137 -6.01 -52.56 1.09
CA PRO A 137 -5.67 -53.79 1.80
C PRO A 137 -4.50 -53.64 2.77
N SER A 138 -4.53 -54.55 3.73
CA SER A 138 -3.79 -54.65 4.97
C SER A 138 -2.30 -55.01 4.85
N SER A 139 -1.58 -54.72 5.94
CA SER A 139 -0.31 -55.32 6.39
C SER A 139 0.94 -54.77 5.70
N SER A 140 2.09 -54.57 6.33
CA SER A 140 2.63 -55.10 7.58
C SER A 140 3.83 -54.25 8.03
N MET A 141 3.97 -54.14 9.35
CA MET A 141 5.12 -53.75 10.19
C MET A 141 6.47 -53.35 9.53
N ARG A 142 7.02 -52.20 9.96
CA ARG A 142 8.04 -52.12 11.04
C ARG A 142 8.54 -50.68 11.29
N PRO A 143 8.89 -50.32 12.54
CA PRO A 143 9.54 -49.05 12.87
C PRO A 143 11.07 -49.19 12.89
N ARG A 144 11.80 -48.12 12.54
CA ARG A 144 13.21 -47.95 12.92
C ARG A 144 13.52 -46.47 13.20
N PRO A 145 13.98 -46.12 14.40
CA PRO A 145 14.50 -44.79 14.71
C PRO A 145 16.03 -44.78 14.51
N THR A 146 16.56 -43.76 13.85
CA THR A 146 17.98 -43.40 13.94
C THR A 146 18.17 -41.91 13.76
N SER A 147 18.56 -41.30 14.88
CA SER A 147 19.30 -40.05 15.08
C SER A 147 20.57 -39.92 14.22
N ALA A 148 20.84 -38.71 13.74
CA ALA A 148 22.15 -38.09 13.47
C ALA A 148 21.83 -36.67 12.93
N ASP A 149 22.04 -35.58 13.65
CA ASP A 149 23.33 -34.92 13.91
C ASP A 149 24.20 -34.74 12.65
N SER A 150 24.26 -33.50 12.16
CA SER A 150 25.26 -32.98 11.20
C SER A 150 25.06 -31.46 11.11
N THR A 151 25.78 -30.69 11.92
CA THR A 151 27.07 -30.04 11.60
C THR A 151 27.00 -28.95 10.52
N LEU A 152 27.08 -27.71 11.04
CA LEU A 152 27.88 -26.58 10.56
C LEU A 152 28.78 -26.85 9.34
N SER A 153 28.53 -26.10 8.26
CA SER A 153 29.52 -25.59 7.30
C SER A 153 28.78 -24.49 6.51
N GLY A 154 29.15 -23.22 6.49
CA GLY A 154 30.51 -22.70 6.41
C GLY A 154 30.87 -22.49 4.94
N ASP A 155 30.20 -21.54 4.27
CA ASP A 155 30.61 -21.09 2.94
C ASP A 155 30.66 -19.56 2.90
N THR A 156 31.84 -19.05 3.25
CA THR A 156 32.28 -17.69 2.98
C THR A 156 32.58 -17.59 1.49
N VAL A 157 31.64 -17.07 0.71
CA VAL A 157 31.89 -16.69 -0.68
C VAL A 157 32.76 -15.43 -0.69
N VAL A 158 34.07 -15.65 -0.81
CA VAL A 158 35.06 -14.63 -1.13
C VAL A 158 34.87 -14.22 -2.59
N HIS A 159 34.28 -13.06 -2.81
CA HIS A 159 34.30 -12.42 -4.13
C HIS A 159 35.59 -11.60 -4.27
N SER A 160 36.52 -12.13 -5.07
CA SER A 160 37.67 -11.38 -5.57
C SER A 160 37.19 -10.32 -6.57
N TYR A 161 37.32 -9.05 -6.21
CA TYR A 161 37.17 -7.94 -7.15
C TYR A 161 38.41 -7.85 -8.05
N PRO A 162 38.26 -7.49 -9.33
CA PRO A 162 39.41 -7.15 -10.18
C PRO A 162 40.03 -5.82 -9.74
N PRO A 163 41.36 -5.66 -9.80
CA PRO A 163 42.05 -4.45 -9.39
C PRO A 163 41.70 -3.25 -10.28
N THR A 164 41.50 -2.11 -9.63
CA THR A 164 41.30 -0.78 -10.23
C THR A 164 42.41 -0.44 -11.22
N PRO A 165 42.11 -0.08 -12.48
CA PRO A 165 43.13 0.43 -13.39
C PRO A 165 43.53 1.87 -13.00
N PRO A 166 44.83 2.24 -13.14
CA PRO A 166 45.33 3.55 -12.75
C PRO A 166 44.83 4.65 -13.69
N ALA A 167 44.56 5.82 -13.10
CA ALA A 167 44.16 7.03 -13.80
C ALA A 167 45.29 7.51 -14.74
N ALA A 168 45.04 7.48 -16.04
CA ALA A 168 45.90 8.07 -17.06
C ALA A 168 45.08 8.95 -18.01
N ALA A 169 45.73 10.02 -18.46
CA ALA A 169 45.19 11.24 -19.04
C ALA A 169 44.29 11.07 -20.27
N ALA A 170 43.40 12.06 -20.41
CA ALA A 170 42.40 12.20 -21.46
C ALA A 170 42.98 12.29 -22.88
N ALA A 171 42.49 11.42 -23.76
CA ALA A 171 42.44 11.59 -25.21
C ALA A 171 41.03 11.21 -25.69
N PRO A 172 40.46 11.89 -26.70
CA PRO A 172 39.10 11.64 -27.17
C PRO A 172 39.04 10.28 -27.89
N ILE A 173 38.44 9.28 -27.23
CA ILE A 173 38.14 7.98 -27.82
C ILE A 173 36.92 8.16 -28.75
N ILE A 174 37.17 8.20 -30.06
CA ILE A 174 36.14 8.09 -31.09
C ILE A 174 35.72 6.61 -31.14
N VAL A 175 34.63 6.28 -30.46
CA VAL A 175 34.01 4.95 -30.51
C VAL A 175 33.26 4.82 -31.82
N THR A 176 33.86 4.15 -32.81
CA THR A 176 33.15 3.70 -34.01
C THR A 176 32.45 2.37 -33.68
N PRO A 177 31.11 2.26 -33.75
CA PRO A 177 30.41 1.02 -33.46
C PRO A 177 30.79 -0.06 -34.50
N PRO A 178 31.06 -1.31 -34.07
CA PRO A 178 31.37 -2.40 -35.00
C PRO A 178 30.15 -2.72 -35.88
N SER A 179 30.42 -2.89 -37.18
CA SER A 179 29.43 -3.28 -38.18
C SER A 179 28.80 -4.65 -37.86
N PRO A 180 27.47 -4.82 -38.01
CA PRO A 180 26.72 -6.00 -37.55
C PRO A 180 27.03 -7.34 -38.25
N GLU A 181 27.85 -7.35 -39.30
CA GLU A 181 28.10 -8.57 -40.09
C GLU A 181 29.12 -9.55 -39.47
N ALA A 182 29.98 -9.10 -38.55
CA ALA A 182 31.06 -9.94 -38.00
C ALA A 182 30.61 -10.91 -36.86
N VAL A 183 29.37 -10.81 -36.38
CA VAL A 183 28.87 -11.62 -35.25
C VAL A 183 28.18 -12.92 -35.72
N ALA A 184 27.79 -13.02 -36.99
CA ALA A 184 27.11 -14.19 -37.52
C ALA A 184 28.03 -15.42 -37.71
N ALA A 185 29.34 -15.22 -37.90
CA ALA A 185 30.24 -16.29 -38.35
C ALA A 185 30.84 -17.17 -37.23
N LYS A 186 30.54 -16.94 -35.94
CA LYS A 186 31.09 -17.71 -34.82
C LYS A 186 30.08 -18.53 -34.02
N LEU A 187 28.85 -18.70 -34.52
CA LEU A 187 27.77 -19.39 -33.82
C LEU A 187 27.36 -20.74 -34.46
N ASP A 188 28.21 -21.37 -35.26
CA ASP A 188 27.86 -22.63 -35.95
C ASP A 188 28.55 -23.90 -35.40
N ASP A 189 29.41 -23.80 -34.38
CA ASP A 189 30.22 -24.94 -33.93
C ASP A 189 29.94 -25.37 -32.48
N SER A 190 28.66 -25.46 -32.11
CA SER A 190 28.26 -26.04 -30.82
C SER A 190 27.39 -27.29 -31.02
N PRO A 191 27.77 -28.45 -30.44
CA PRO A 191 27.05 -29.70 -30.63
C PRO A 191 25.62 -29.61 -30.07
N PRO A 192 24.65 -30.34 -30.66
CA PRO A 192 23.25 -30.28 -30.26
C PRO A 192 23.05 -30.86 -28.85
N VAL A 193 23.16 -30.02 -27.83
CA VAL A 193 22.73 -30.37 -26.47
C VAL A 193 21.21 -30.43 -26.49
N THR A 194 20.66 -31.65 -26.45
CA THR A 194 19.22 -31.91 -26.26
C THR A 194 18.77 -31.40 -24.89
N ARG A 195 18.58 -30.09 -24.77
CA ARG A 195 18.06 -29.47 -23.55
C ARG A 195 16.61 -29.91 -23.39
N LYS A 196 16.36 -30.79 -22.41
CA LYS A 196 15.02 -31.16 -21.94
C LYS A 196 14.21 -29.87 -21.79
N ARG A 197 13.22 -29.67 -22.68
CA ARG A 197 12.35 -28.49 -22.68
C ARG A 197 11.68 -28.42 -21.30
N ARG A 198 12.14 -27.49 -20.46
CA ARG A 198 11.45 -27.18 -19.21
C ARG A 198 10.00 -26.83 -19.55
N PRO A 199 9.00 -27.44 -18.90
CA PRO A 199 7.60 -27.13 -19.14
C PRO A 199 7.39 -25.62 -18.96
N LYS A 200 6.74 -24.98 -19.94
CA LYS A 200 6.42 -23.55 -19.85
C LYS A 200 5.53 -23.35 -18.62
N PRO A 201 5.86 -22.43 -17.70
CA PRO A 201 5.02 -22.15 -16.54
C PRO A 201 3.63 -21.71 -17.01
N LYS A 202 2.59 -22.28 -16.39
CA LYS A 202 1.20 -21.90 -16.68
C LYS A 202 0.99 -20.44 -16.23
N PRO A 203 0.31 -19.60 -17.02
CA PRO A 203 0.02 -18.23 -16.64
C PRO A 203 -0.83 -18.20 -15.35
N VAL A 204 -0.42 -17.38 -14.38
CA VAL A 204 -1.18 -17.16 -13.14
C VAL A 204 -2.40 -16.28 -13.47
N PRO A 205 -3.62 -16.62 -13.03
CA PRO A 205 -4.79 -15.77 -13.24
C PRO A 205 -4.64 -14.44 -12.49
N THR A 206 -4.97 -13.34 -13.16
CA THR A 206 -4.93 -11.98 -12.59
C THR A 206 -6.29 -11.31 -12.63
N THR A 207 -6.62 -10.51 -11.63
CA THR A 207 -7.81 -9.65 -11.57
C THR A 207 -7.42 -8.19 -11.36
N VAL A 208 -8.30 -7.25 -11.66
CA VAL A 208 -8.11 -5.84 -11.31
C VAL A 208 -8.71 -5.61 -9.93
N SER A 209 -7.88 -5.20 -8.98
CA SER A 209 -8.34 -4.81 -7.64
C SER A 209 -8.25 -3.30 -7.48
N ARG A 210 -9.21 -2.75 -6.73
CA ARG A 210 -9.26 -1.33 -6.38
C ARG A 210 -8.69 -1.11 -4.99
N PHE A 211 -7.96 -0.02 -4.82
CA PHE A 211 -7.30 0.36 -3.59
C PHE A 211 -7.71 1.78 -3.20
N VAL A 212 -7.77 2.04 -1.91
CA VAL A 212 -8.04 3.36 -1.33
C VAL A 212 -6.91 3.72 -0.37
N LEU A 213 -6.32 4.89 -0.60
CA LEU A 213 -5.42 5.60 0.29
C LEU A 213 -6.25 6.68 1.01
N ALA A 214 -6.27 6.64 2.32
CA ALA A 214 -7.00 7.62 3.11
C ALA A 214 -6.19 8.04 4.34
N PRO A 215 -6.35 9.29 4.83
CA PRO A 215 -5.69 9.73 6.04
C PRO A 215 -6.13 8.82 7.18
N HIS A 216 -5.20 8.50 8.06
CA HIS A 216 -5.48 7.68 9.24
C HIS A 216 -6.25 8.58 10.20
N ALA A 217 -7.57 8.66 10.02
CA ALA A 217 -8.42 9.17 11.09
C ALA A 217 -8.08 8.30 12.30
N PRO A 218 -7.55 8.85 13.41
CA PRO A 218 -7.50 8.09 14.64
C PRO A 218 -8.94 7.59 14.82
N TYR A 219 -9.09 6.28 15.01
CA TYR A 219 -10.38 5.63 15.23
C TYR A 219 -10.99 6.08 16.57
N ALA A 220 -11.14 7.39 16.75
CA ALA A 220 -11.90 8.02 17.76
C ALA A 220 -13.37 7.95 17.31
N TYR A 221 -13.97 6.78 17.55
CA TYR A 221 -15.40 6.67 17.85
C TYR A 221 -16.39 7.03 16.72
N GLN A 222 -16.31 6.36 15.57
CA GLN A 222 -17.46 6.30 14.64
C GLN A 222 -18.36 5.08 14.87
N THR A 223 -18.45 4.64 16.13
CA THR A 223 -19.47 3.69 16.61
C THR A 223 -20.53 4.37 17.47
N ALA A 224 -20.60 5.71 17.51
CA ALA A 224 -21.79 6.36 18.04
C ALA A 224 -22.97 6.02 17.11
N PRO A 225 -23.96 5.23 17.56
CA PRO A 225 -25.11 4.89 16.75
C PRO A 225 -25.78 6.20 16.32
N ARG A 226 -25.89 6.39 15.01
CA ARG A 226 -26.62 7.50 14.41
C ARG A 226 -28.10 7.28 14.76
N MET A 227 -28.51 7.79 15.92
CA MET A 227 -29.89 7.68 16.39
C MET A 227 -30.81 8.31 15.34
N PRO A 228 -31.75 7.56 14.75
CA PRO A 228 -32.73 8.11 13.83
C PRO A 228 -33.67 9.02 14.62
N GLY A 229 -33.49 10.34 14.50
CA GLY A 229 -34.39 11.34 15.08
C GLY A 229 -33.74 12.47 15.89
N GLY A 230 -32.43 12.47 16.10
CA GLY A 230 -31.74 13.58 16.77
C GLY A 230 -31.48 14.75 15.83
N ILE A 231 -32.23 15.84 15.98
CA ILE A 231 -31.96 17.13 15.33
C ILE A 231 -30.57 17.59 15.80
N SER A 232 -29.57 17.48 14.93
CA SER A 232 -28.22 17.96 15.19
C SER A 232 -28.24 19.49 15.15
N LEU A 233 -28.53 20.12 16.30
CA LEU A 233 -28.19 21.52 16.55
C LEU A 233 -26.66 21.62 16.59
N ALA A 234 -26.07 21.81 15.42
CA ALA A 234 -24.75 22.41 15.32
C ALA A 234 -24.85 23.76 16.04
N ALA A 235 -24.30 23.81 17.25
CA ALA A 235 -24.21 25.03 18.02
C ALA A 235 -23.45 26.06 17.18
N ALA A 236 -24.14 27.11 16.77
CA ALA A 236 -23.53 28.30 16.19
C ALA A 236 -22.56 28.86 17.22
N VAL A 237 -21.27 28.62 17.00
CA VAL A 237 -20.20 29.28 17.76
C VAL A 237 -20.29 30.77 17.41
N PRO A 238 -20.42 31.68 18.40
CA PRO A 238 -20.54 33.10 18.12
C PRO A 238 -19.28 33.62 17.44
N GLU A 239 -19.51 34.41 16.40
CA GLU A 239 -18.53 35.06 15.54
C GLU A 239 -17.71 36.10 16.33
N GLN A 240 -16.72 35.64 17.09
CA GLN A 240 -15.73 36.54 17.70
C GLN A 240 -14.69 36.91 16.65
N LYS A 241 -14.59 38.22 16.38
CA LYS A 241 -13.53 38.85 15.56
C LYS A 241 -12.16 38.50 16.13
N SER A 242 -11.58 37.40 15.69
CA SER A 242 -10.23 36.98 16.07
C SER A 242 -9.22 37.92 15.42
N SER A 243 -8.45 38.65 16.23
CA SER A 243 -7.30 39.46 15.84
C SER A 243 -6.36 38.69 14.90
N PHE A 244 -5.81 39.37 13.88
CA PHE A 244 -4.82 38.81 12.94
C PHE A 244 -3.62 38.15 13.66
N PHE A 245 -3.22 38.69 14.82
CA PHE A 245 -2.14 38.10 15.63
C PHE A 245 -2.55 36.77 16.29
N SER A 246 -3.83 36.59 16.65
CA SER A 246 -4.34 35.32 17.18
C SER A 246 -4.43 34.24 16.10
N ARG A 247 -4.65 34.62 14.83
CA ARG A 247 -4.60 33.69 13.68
C ARG A 247 -3.18 33.18 13.42
N ALA A 248 -2.21 34.10 13.38
CA ALA A 248 -0.80 33.75 13.23
C ALA A 248 -0.31 32.86 14.38
N LEU A 249 -0.70 33.16 15.62
CA LEU A 249 -0.30 32.35 16.78
C LEU A 249 -1.08 31.03 16.91
N SER A 250 -2.31 30.90 16.40
CA SER A 250 -3.03 29.62 16.36
C SER A 250 -2.37 28.58 15.44
N MET A 251 -1.50 29.02 14.51
CA MET A 251 -0.62 28.12 13.75
C MET A 251 0.62 27.68 14.55
N PHE A 252 0.97 28.35 15.65
CA PHE A 252 2.18 28.07 16.46
C PHE A 252 1.87 27.60 17.91
N SER A 253 0.65 27.78 18.40
CA SER A 253 0.23 27.36 19.74
C SER A 253 -0.44 25.98 19.67
N GLY A 254 0.38 24.93 19.61
CA GLY A 254 -0.02 23.53 19.83
C GLY A 254 -0.43 23.25 21.28
N GLY A 255 -1.44 23.96 21.79
CA GLY A 255 -1.89 23.86 23.18
C GLY A 255 -3.41 23.79 23.27
N SER A 256 -3.92 22.56 23.40
CA SER A 256 -5.18 22.25 24.08
C SER A 256 -6.46 22.80 23.44
N GLY A 257 -6.78 22.32 22.24
CA GLY A 257 -8.16 22.34 21.76
C GLY A 257 -8.31 22.52 20.25
N SER A 258 -8.30 21.40 19.52
CA SER A 258 -8.92 21.28 18.19
C SER A 258 -8.20 21.81 16.94
N SER A 259 -6.88 22.05 16.98
CA SER A 259 -6.06 22.04 15.75
C SER A 259 -4.75 21.30 15.98
N THR A 260 -4.86 20.03 16.36
CA THR A 260 -3.76 19.07 16.20
C THR A 260 -3.35 19.12 14.73
N HIS A 261 -2.11 19.50 14.44
CA HIS A 261 -1.50 19.28 13.12
C HIS A 261 -1.92 17.89 12.68
N ALA A 262 -2.68 17.82 11.58
CA ALA A 262 -3.17 16.56 11.07
C ALA A 262 -1.91 15.75 10.75
N SER A 263 -1.59 14.80 11.64
CA SER A 263 -0.51 13.86 11.42
C SER A 263 -0.71 13.32 10.01
N SER A 264 0.31 13.43 9.15
CA SER A 264 0.23 12.98 7.75
C SER A 264 0.21 11.45 7.66
N SER A 265 -0.21 10.77 8.73
CA SER A 265 -0.38 9.34 8.82
C SER A 265 -1.55 8.91 7.93
N PHE A 266 -1.38 7.79 7.24
CA PHE A 266 -2.40 7.26 6.33
C PHE A 266 -2.35 5.75 6.22
N ALA A 267 -3.40 5.18 5.66
CA ALA A 267 -3.45 3.75 5.38
C ALA A 267 -3.95 3.49 3.96
N LEU A 268 -3.40 2.45 3.36
CA LEU A 268 -3.82 1.88 2.09
C LEU A 268 -4.59 0.59 2.36
N ARG A 269 -5.78 0.49 1.80
CA ARG A 269 -6.66 -0.67 1.89
C ARG A 269 -7.13 -1.13 0.53
N ILE A 270 -7.43 -2.41 0.42
CA ILE A 270 -8.21 -2.94 -0.70
C ILE A 270 -9.63 -2.41 -0.52
N ALA A 271 -10.16 -1.72 -1.53
CA ALA A 271 -11.57 -1.34 -1.54
C ALA A 271 -12.39 -2.62 -1.56
N GLY A 272 -13.36 -2.75 -0.66
CA GLY A 272 -14.27 -3.87 -0.73
C GLY A 272 -14.98 -3.81 -2.08
N ASP A 273 -14.84 -4.85 -2.91
CA ASP A 273 -15.77 -4.98 -4.02
C ASP A 273 -17.17 -5.00 -3.39
N PRO A 274 -18.10 -4.13 -3.81
CA PRO A 274 -19.46 -4.22 -3.33
C PRO A 274 -19.90 -5.63 -3.65
N LEU A 275 -20.03 -6.45 -2.60
CA LEU A 275 -20.48 -7.82 -2.73
C LEU A 275 -21.71 -7.73 -3.65
N PRO A 276 -21.77 -8.47 -4.77
CA PRO A 276 -22.91 -8.37 -5.66
C PRO A 276 -24.12 -8.63 -4.79
N SER A 277 -24.90 -7.57 -4.51
CA SER A 277 -26.04 -7.64 -3.62
C SER A 277 -26.83 -8.84 -4.12
N PRO A 278 -27.07 -9.87 -3.29
CA PRO A 278 -27.76 -11.07 -3.76
C PRO A 278 -29.02 -10.55 -4.41
N MET A 279 -29.10 -10.69 -5.74
CA MET A 279 -30.17 -10.12 -6.54
C MET A 279 -31.45 -10.51 -5.84
N SER A 280 -32.18 -9.52 -5.30
CA SER A 280 -33.48 -9.73 -4.67
C SER A 280 -34.28 -10.61 -5.61
N SER A 281 -34.40 -11.87 -5.22
CA SER A 281 -35.11 -12.88 -5.97
C SER A 281 -36.53 -12.38 -6.14
N ALA A 282 -36.91 -12.21 -7.41
CA ALA A 282 -38.27 -12.29 -7.93
C ALA A 282 -39.39 -11.72 -7.04
N SER A 283 -39.91 -10.57 -7.43
CA SER A 283 -41.30 -10.22 -7.14
C SER A 283 -42.20 -11.42 -7.50
N PRO A 284 -43.09 -11.88 -6.61
CA PRO A 284 -44.07 -12.89 -6.97
C PRO A 284 -45.00 -12.33 -8.05
N PRO A 285 -45.44 -13.14 -9.03
CA PRO A 285 -46.46 -12.71 -9.97
C PRO A 285 -47.75 -12.41 -9.21
N ALA A 286 -48.33 -11.25 -9.48
CA ALA A 286 -49.65 -10.86 -8.99
C ALA A 286 -50.69 -11.90 -9.45
N GLY A 287 -51.16 -12.72 -8.50
CA GLY A 287 -52.30 -13.61 -8.67
C GLY A 287 -53.49 -13.07 -7.90
N CYS A 288 -54.46 -12.52 -8.61
CA CYS A 288 -55.82 -12.31 -8.13
C CYS A 288 -56.40 -13.62 -7.59
N SER A 289 -57.08 -13.59 -6.43
CA SER A 289 -58.41 -14.20 -6.26
C SER A 289 -58.96 -13.96 -4.86
N SER A 290 -60.19 -13.44 -4.84
CA SER A 290 -61.06 -13.25 -3.69
C SER A 290 -61.52 -14.58 -3.09
N SER A 291 -61.42 -14.73 -1.77
CA SER A 291 -62.35 -15.56 -1.02
C SER A 291 -62.54 -15.00 0.39
N LYS A 292 -63.77 -14.55 0.66
CA LYS A 292 -64.29 -14.22 1.99
C LYS A 292 -64.38 -15.51 2.82
N PHE A 293 -63.79 -15.53 4.01
CA PHE A 293 -64.21 -16.42 5.11
C PHE A 293 -64.21 -15.67 6.44
N PRO A 294 -65.07 -16.07 7.40
CA PRO A 294 -65.46 -15.23 8.54
C PRO A 294 -64.57 -15.41 9.76
N GLU A 295 -64.64 -14.38 10.61
CA GLU A 295 -64.00 -14.21 11.91
C GLU A 295 -64.19 -15.40 12.86
N GLY A 296 -63.08 -15.84 13.44
CA GLY A 296 -63.03 -16.63 14.67
C GLY A 296 -62.11 -15.93 15.69
N PRO A 297 -62.56 -15.72 16.94
CA PRO A 297 -61.74 -15.11 17.98
C PRO A 297 -60.92 -16.18 18.69
N SER A 298 -59.59 -16.11 18.63
CA SER A 298 -58.71 -17.06 19.34
C SER A 298 -57.37 -16.43 19.70
N SER A 299 -57.31 -15.98 20.96
CA SER A 299 -56.21 -16.19 21.90
C SER A 299 -54.80 -15.81 21.45
N SER A 300 -54.45 -14.56 21.73
CA SER A 300 -53.10 -14.01 21.70
C SER A 300 -52.17 -14.74 22.69
N SER A 301 -51.43 -15.74 22.22
CA SER A 301 -50.28 -16.28 22.93
C SER A 301 -49.07 -15.40 22.65
N GLN A 302 -48.75 -14.52 23.60
CA GLN A 302 -47.53 -13.71 23.58
C GLN A 302 -46.33 -14.62 23.84
N LEU A 303 -45.63 -15.01 22.77
CA LEU A 303 -44.31 -15.62 22.87
C LEU A 303 -43.30 -14.58 23.39
N PRO A 304 -42.39 -14.95 24.30
CA PRO A 304 -41.36 -14.04 24.79
C PRO A 304 -40.41 -13.67 23.65
N THR A 305 -40.46 -12.41 23.23
CA THR A 305 -39.52 -11.80 22.29
C THR A 305 -38.13 -11.82 22.93
N ILE A 306 -37.33 -12.83 22.61
CA ILE A 306 -35.92 -12.90 23.00
C ILE A 306 -35.23 -11.71 22.33
N LEU A 307 -34.89 -10.69 23.13
CA LEU A 307 -34.04 -9.56 22.76
C LEU A 307 -32.68 -10.09 22.33
N THR A 308 -32.60 -10.48 21.06
CA THR A 308 -31.38 -10.98 20.45
C THR A 308 -30.55 -9.76 20.11
N THR A 309 -29.60 -9.42 20.98
CA THR A 309 -28.65 -8.32 20.76
C THR A 309 -28.02 -8.51 19.38
N PRO A 310 -28.09 -7.51 18.47
CA PRO A 310 -27.52 -7.66 17.14
C PRO A 310 -26.03 -8.00 17.27
N PRO A 311 -25.53 -9.01 16.54
CA PRO A 311 -24.13 -9.40 16.61
C PRO A 311 -23.26 -8.21 16.22
N ALA A 312 -22.21 -7.96 17.01
CA ALA A 312 -21.27 -6.88 16.75
C ALA A 312 -20.68 -7.02 15.34
N PRO A 313 -20.53 -5.91 14.57
CA PRO A 313 -19.96 -5.98 13.24
C PRO A 313 -18.52 -6.53 13.30
N PRO A 314 -18.11 -7.34 12.31
CA PRO A 314 -16.75 -7.86 12.27
C PRO A 314 -15.73 -6.71 12.22
N PRO A 315 -14.56 -6.87 12.86
CA PRO A 315 -13.51 -5.87 12.78
C PRO A 315 -13.07 -5.65 11.33
N PRO A 316 -12.70 -4.42 10.94
CA PRO A 316 -12.23 -4.15 9.60
C PRO A 316 -10.94 -4.93 9.30
N PRO A 317 -10.70 -5.34 8.05
CA PRO A 317 -9.48 -6.03 7.67
C PRO A 317 -8.25 -5.15 7.94
N PRO A 318 -7.09 -5.74 8.30
CA PRO A 318 -5.86 -5.00 8.49
C PRO A 318 -5.46 -4.28 7.18
N PRO A 319 -4.87 -3.08 7.26
CA PRO A 319 -4.40 -2.38 6.08
C PRO A 319 -3.22 -3.11 5.42
N LEU A 320 -3.12 -2.97 4.10
CA LEU A 320 -1.98 -3.50 3.32
C LEU A 320 -0.72 -2.69 3.63
N LEU A 321 -0.87 -1.37 3.72
CA LEU A 321 0.21 -0.45 4.02
C LEU A 321 -0.29 0.64 4.97
N THR A 322 0.54 1.01 5.94
CA THR A 322 0.29 2.11 6.86
C THR A 322 1.52 3.00 6.92
N PHE A 323 1.32 4.30 6.87
CA PHE A 323 2.36 5.29 7.13
C PHE A 323 2.06 5.98 8.46
N HIS A 324 3.05 5.99 9.33
CA HIS A 324 3.03 6.71 10.60
C HIS A 324 3.95 7.92 10.49
N ASP A 325 3.37 9.10 10.50
CA ASP A 325 4.13 10.34 10.48
C ASP A 325 4.86 10.54 11.82
N GLN A 326 6.17 10.74 11.75
CA GLN A 326 7.08 10.97 12.88
C GLN A 326 7.79 12.32 12.74
N THR A 327 7.26 13.20 11.89
CA THR A 327 7.83 14.52 11.62
C THR A 327 7.75 15.36 12.90
N PRO A 328 8.88 15.87 13.41
CA PRO A 328 8.86 16.75 14.58
C PRO A 328 8.06 18.02 14.31
N VAL A 329 7.36 18.53 15.33
CA VAL A 329 6.45 19.70 15.24
C VAL A 329 7.13 20.97 14.68
N TRP A 330 8.46 21.05 14.71
CA TRP A 330 9.23 22.24 14.34
C TRP A 330 10.02 22.11 13.03
N THR A 331 9.84 21.02 12.27
CA THR A 331 10.56 20.87 11.00
C THR A 331 9.71 21.38 9.85
N VAL A 332 10.11 22.52 9.29
CA VAL A 332 9.47 23.08 8.09
C VAL A 332 9.93 22.27 6.87
N ARG A 333 8.98 21.74 6.09
CA ARG A 333 9.22 21.02 4.82
C ARG A 333 10.11 19.78 4.92
N SER A 334 10.20 19.19 6.11
CA SER A 334 10.81 17.87 6.27
C SER A 334 9.69 16.86 6.45
N VAL A 335 9.83 15.69 5.83
CA VAL A 335 8.97 14.55 6.13
C VAL A 335 9.83 13.46 6.72
N THR A 336 9.45 12.99 7.91
CA THR A 336 10.02 11.79 8.52
C THR A 336 8.88 10.89 8.97
N GLY A 337 8.93 9.60 8.63
CA GLY A 337 7.91 8.67 9.09
C GLY A 337 8.28 7.21 8.89
N LEU A 338 7.47 6.35 9.48
CA LEU A 338 7.60 4.90 9.43
C LEU A 338 6.52 4.32 8.51
N LEU A 339 6.94 3.65 7.46
CA LEU A 339 6.07 2.95 6.52
C LEU A 339 6.08 1.46 6.81
N GLU A 340 4.92 0.89 7.11
CA GLU A 340 4.73 -0.54 7.36
C GLU A 340 3.96 -1.18 6.19
N ILE A 341 4.43 -2.33 5.71
CA ILE A 341 3.82 -3.09 4.62
C ILE A 341 3.59 -4.55 5.06
N ASN A 342 2.38 -5.04 4.87
CA ASN A 342 2.03 -6.44 5.11
C ASN A 342 2.58 -7.34 3.98
N ARG A 343 3.70 -8.02 4.25
CA ARG A 343 4.40 -8.92 3.34
C ARG A 343 3.59 -10.16 2.93
N ALA A 344 2.71 -10.64 3.81
CA ALA A 344 1.85 -11.77 3.46
C ALA A 344 0.86 -11.35 2.37
N GLU A 345 0.24 -10.17 2.54
CA GLU A 345 -0.71 -9.64 1.57
C GLU A 345 -0.06 -9.22 0.27
N GLU A 346 1.08 -8.52 0.33
CA GLU A 346 1.89 -8.16 -0.84
C GLU A 346 2.22 -9.39 -1.71
N ARG A 347 2.71 -10.48 -1.09
CA ARG A 347 3.03 -11.73 -1.80
C ARG A 347 1.82 -12.34 -2.47
N VAL A 348 0.66 -12.28 -1.81
CA VAL A 348 -0.60 -12.81 -2.36
C VAL A 348 -1.08 -11.96 -3.54
N LEU A 349 -0.94 -10.64 -3.46
CA LEU A 349 -1.28 -9.73 -4.56
C LEU A 349 -0.29 -9.84 -5.73
N GLY A 350 0.94 -10.26 -5.47
CA GLY A 350 1.98 -10.41 -6.49
C GLY A 350 2.42 -9.09 -7.10
N VAL A 351 2.37 -8.01 -6.33
CA VAL A 351 2.78 -6.67 -6.74
C VAL A 351 4.05 -6.29 -5.99
N ASP A 352 5.04 -5.76 -6.70
CA ASP A 352 6.35 -5.44 -6.15
C ASP A 352 6.30 -4.36 -5.07
N THR A 353 7.20 -4.46 -4.07
CA THR A 353 7.30 -3.47 -2.97
C THR A 353 7.48 -2.06 -3.48
N SER A 354 8.31 -1.88 -4.51
CA SER A 354 8.60 -0.57 -5.08
C SER A 354 7.34 0.17 -5.57
N PHE A 355 6.30 -0.55 -6.00
CA PHE A 355 5.02 0.03 -6.38
C PHE A 355 4.31 0.63 -5.16
N TRP A 356 4.23 -0.13 -4.07
CA TRP A 356 3.59 0.31 -2.83
C TRP A 356 4.33 1.51 -2.22
N ILE A 357 5.67 1.51 -2.28
CA ILE A 357 6.50 2.67 -1.91
C ILE A 357 6.13 3.87 -2.78
N ALA A 358 6.09 3.72 -4.11
CA ALA A 358 5.75 4.82 -5.02
C ALA A 358 4.35 5.38 -4.75
N ALA A 359 3.35 4.52 -4.53
CA ALA A 359 1.98 4.94 -4.20
C ALA A 359 1.93 5.71 -2.87
N ALA A 360 2.64 5.24 -1.83
CA ALA A 360 2.72 5.90 -0.54
C ALA A 360 3.40 7.29 -0.63
N LEU A 361 4.56 7.38 -1.29
CA LEU A 361 5.27 8.65 -1.48
C LEU A 361 4.48 9.65 -2.31
N THR A 362 3.68 9.17 -3.27
CA THR A 362 2.78 10.00 -4.06
C THR A 362 1.65 10.58 -3.21
N TYR A 363 1.09 9.76 -2.32
CA TYR A 363 -0.01 10.18 -1.46
C TYR A 363 0.44 11.17 -0.39
N LEU A 364 1.60 10.93 0.21
CA LEU A 364 2.22 11.82 1.19
C LEU A 364 2.36 13.25 0.65
N GLU A 365 2.85 13.36 -0.57
CA GLU A 365 3.01 14.65 -1.24
C GLU A 365 1.67 15.28 -1.64
N PHE A 366 0.69 14.48 -2.04
CA PHE A 366 -0.66 14.99 -2.26
C PHE A 366 -1.25 15.63 -0.99
N LEU A 367 -0.99 15.05 0.19
CA LEU A 367 -1.41 15.63 1.46
C LEU A 367 -0.71 16.97 1.71
N GLU A 368 0.61 17.06 1.46
CA GLU A 368 1.38 18.31 1.58
C GLU A 368 0.86 19.41 0.66
N ASP A 369 0.61 19.10 -0.62
CA ASP A 369 0.07 20.03 -1.61
C ASP A 369 -1.34 20.51 -1.20
N ARG A 370 -2.18 19.59 -0.72
CA ARG A 370 -3.54 19.89 -0.26
C ARG A 370 -3.51 20.82 0.95
N ASP A 371 -2.69 20.53 1.94
CA ASP A 371 -2.62 21.34 3.15
C ASP A 371 -2.06 22.74 2.86
N SER A 372 -1.09 22.84 1.95
CA SER A 372 -0.59 24.12 1.42
C SER A 372 -1.69 24.93 0.74
N TYR A 373 -2.54 24.27 -0.07
CA TYR A 373 -3.68 24.92 -0.72
C TYR A 373 -4.74 25.39 0.29
N LEU A 374 -5.07 24.57 1.29
CA LEU A 374 -6.04 24.94 2.33
C LEU A 374 -5.52 26.10 3.19
N ALA A 375 -4.22 26.12 3.51
CA ALA A 375 -3.61 27.25 4.20
C ALA A 375 -3.71 28.54 3.38
N ALA A 376 -3.42 28.48 2.08
CA ALA A 376 -3.52 29.64 1.18
C ALA A 376 -4.96 30.16 1.00
N LEU A 377 -5.98 29.31 1.15
CA LEU A 377 -7.38 29.74 1.13
C LEU A 377 -7.84 30.42 2.42
N SER A 378 -7.08 30.26 3.51
CA SER A 378 -7.43 30.79 4.84
C SER A 378 -6.88 32.18 5.13
N ASP A 379 -5.91 32.62 4.32
CA ASP A 379 -5.34 33.98 4.30
C ASP A 379 -6.22 34.91 3.46
#